data_AF-A0A1F8JJG2-F1
#
_entry.id   AF-A0A1F8JJG2-F1
#
_cell.length_a   1.000
_cell.length_b   1.000
_cell.length_c   1.000
_cell.angle_alpha   90.00
_cell.angle_beta   90.00
_cell.angle_gamma   90.00
#
_symmetry.space_group_name_H-M   'P 1'
#
loop_
_entity.id
_entity.type
_entity.pdbx_description
1 polymer ?
#
loop_
_entity_poly.entity_id
_entity_poly.type
_entity_poly.pdbx_seq_one_letter_code
_entity_poly.pdbx_strand_id
1 'polypeptide(L)'
;MKQVFVYASLEELSFSGRPEMKSETFTLLLKNNLSQASLRKAGSLKLLLDLKNIYSLLAERPFDRRGSISKTALKSFLAAEENLPSYVFEFFDSYQTRNEQITNFPQLLSRYFQTEIKAKTRIVAEFLRFEYDMSILSSAYLARFRGIPIEHALKNEDMDNPTVLMLIAQKDGTRPLVFPSEFSDLEKRLTEVESLPFEMMQAFEERRFEYYRGQMNRLPFTLRAILAYMMQLWTVEEFFALQDCDTAAWMEKIVEDVS
;
A
#
# COMPACT_ATOMS: atom_id res chain seq x y z
N MET A 1 -26.75 -10.06 10.31
CA MET A 1 -26.72 -9.33 11.60
C MET A 1 -25.33 -8.84 12.00
N LYS A 2 -24.28 -9.68 12.10
CA LYS A 2 -22.98 -9.22 12.65
C LYS A 2 -22.24 -8.13 11.84
N GLN A 3 -22.37 -8.11 10.50
CA GLN A 3 -21.77 -7.05 9.66
C GLN A 3 -22.45 -5.68 9.83
N VAL A 4 -23.76 -5.68 10.12
CA VAL A 4 -24.52 -4.45 10.38
C VAL A 4 -24.02 -3.78 11.66
N PHE A 5 -23.73 -4.59 12.69
CA PHE A 5 -23.17 -4.09 13.95
C PHE A 5 -21.82 -3.40 13.76
N VAL A 6 -20.90 -4.03 13.02
CA VAL A 6 -19.59 -3.42 12.70
C VAL A 6 -19.79 -2.10 11.98
N TYR A 7 -20.62 -2.07 10.94
CA TYR A 7 -20.85 -0.87 10.13
C TYR A 7 -21.48 0.28 10.95
N ALA A 8 -22.39 -0.02 11.87
CA ALA A 8 -23.03 0.98 12.73
C ALA A 8 -22.09 1.58 13.78
N SER A 9 -20.94 0.94 14.04
CA SER A 9 -19.91 1.45 14.96
C SER A 9 -18.80 2.23 14.25
N LEU A 10 -18.89 2.42 12.94
CA LEU A 10 -17.87 3.14 12.17
C LEU A 10 -18.08 4.64 12.32
N GLU A 11 -17.02 5.35 12.71
CA GLU A 11 -16.96 6.81 12.65
C GLU A 11 -16.73 7.28 11.22
N GLU A 12 -17.04 8.55 10.95
CA GLU A 12 -16.63 9.18 9.69
C GLU A 12 -15.13 9.51 9.74
N LEU A 13 -14.40 9.12 8.70
CA LEU A 13 -12.96 9.40 8.58
C LEU A 13 -12.73 10.63 7.70
N SER A 14 -11.68 11.39 8.01
CA SER A 14 -11.21 12.51 7.20
C SER A 14 -9.72 12.79 7.46
N PHE A 15 -9.11 13.63 6.62
CA PHE A 15 -7.78 14.19 6.87
C PHE A 15 -7.80 15.44 7.78
N SER A 16 -8.99 15.94 8.15
CA SER A 16 -9.12 17.14 9.00
C SER A 16 -9.02 16.84 10.50
N GLY A 17 -9.16 15.58 10.91
CA GLY A 17 -9.09 15.17 12.30
C GLY A 17 -8.60 13.73 12.44
N ARG A 18 -7.90 13.45 13.54
CA ARG A 18 -7.44 12.08 13.83
C ARG A 18 -8.64 11.18 14.14
N PRO A 19 -8.64 9.92 13.67
CA PRO A 19 -9.69 8.98 14.01
C PRO A 19 -9.66 8.67 15.51
N GLU A 20 -10.83 8.62 16.13
CA GLU A 20 -10.99 8.19 17.52
C GLU A 20 -10.69 6.70 17.64
N MET A 21 -11.18 5.89 16.68
CA MET A 21 -10.93 4.47 16.62
C MET A 21 -9.59 4.18 15.94
N LYS A 22 -8.68 3.52 16.65
CA LYS A 22 -7.42 3.03 16.06
C LYS A 22 -7.59 1.69 15.38
N SER A 23 -6.70 1.38 14.43
CA SER A 23 -6.66 0.10 13.71
C SER A 23 -6.60 -1.14 14.63
N GLU A 24 -5.95 -1.01 15.79
CA GLU A 24 -5.88 -2.07 16.79
C GLU A 24 -7.28 -2.37 17.36
N THR A 25 -8.00 -1.33 17.79
CA THR A 25 -9.39 -1.40 18.27
C THR A 25 -10.33 -1.93 17.17
N PHE A 26 -10.18 -1.43 15.95
CA PHE A 26 -10.97 -1.90 14.81
C PHE A 26 -10.72 -3.38 14.51
N THR A 27 -9.47 -3.84 14.60
CA THR A 27 -9.13 -5.27 14.44
C THR A 27 -9.83 -6.14 15.47
N LEU A 28 -9.94 -5.69 16.73
CA LEU A 28 -10.70 -6.39 17.76
C LEU A 28 -12.19 -6.44 17.43
N LEU A 29 -12.76 -5.34 16.96
CA LEU A 29 -14.14 -5.27 16.50
C LEU A 29 -14.40 -6.29 15.38
N LEU A 30 -13.50 -6.40 14.40
CA LEU A 30 -13.59 -7.39 13.32
C LEU A 30 -13.56 -8.82 13.87
N LYS A 31 -12.61 -9.14 14.76
CA LYS A 31 -12.46 -10.48 15.35
C LYS A 31 -13.70 -10.94 16.11
N ASN A 32 -14.36 -10.02 16.82
CA ASN A 32 -15.55 -10.33 17.61
C ASN A 32 -16.80 -10.54 16.76
N ASN A 33 -16.84 -9.96 15.55
CA ASN A 33 -18.07 -9.89 14.76
C ASN A 33 -18.03 -10.64 13.42
N LEU A 34 -16.85 -10.86 12.85
CA LEU A 34 -16.73 -11.51 11.54
C LEU A 34 -16.50 -13.02 11.64
N SER A 35 -16.95 -13.75 10.62
CA SER A 35 -16.62 -15.18 10.50
C SER A 35 -15.14 -15.37 10.16
N GLN A 36 -14.59 -16.54 10.47
CA GLN A 36 -13.20 -16.88 10.13
C GLN A 36 -12.91 -16.71 8.63
N ALA A 37 -13.85 -17.07 7.75
CA ALA A 37 -13.72 -16.86 6.31
C ALA A 37 -13.63 -15.38 5.92
N SER A 38 -14.33 -14.50 6.63
CA SER A 38 -14.28 -13.04 6.40
C SER A 38 -13.00 -12.44 6.96
N LEU A 39 -12.56 -12.90 8.14
CA LEU A 39 -11.28 -12.50 8.75
C LEU A 39 -10.08 -12.87 7.86
N ARG A 40 -10.10 -14.03 7.20
CA ARG A 40 -9.05 -14.40 6.22
C ARG A 40 -8.94 -13.41 5.05
N LYS A 41 -10.04 -12.78 4.64
CA LYS A 41 -10.01 -11.74 3.59
C LYS A 41 -9.35 -10.46 4.09
N ALA A 42 -9.66 -10.03 5.31
CA ALA A 42 -8.95 -8.93 5.96
C ALA A 42 -7.46 -9.25 6.11
N GLY A 43 -7.13 -10.45 6.58
CA GLY A 43 -5.75 -10.93 6.73
C GLY A 43 -4.96 -10.91 5.42
N SER A 44 -5.61 -11.18 4.28
CA SER A 44 -4.95 -11.08 2.97
C SER A 44 -4.54 -9.65 2.61
N LEU A 45 -5.30 -8.63 3.04
CA LEU A 45 -4.91 -7.22 2.87
C LEU A 45 -3.80 -6.83 3.85
N LYS A 46 -3.86 -7.36 5.08
CA LYS A 46 -2.83 -7.15 6.12
C LYS A 46 -1.47 -7.73 5.73
N LEU A 47 -1.44 -8.77 4.89
CA LEU A 47 -0.20 -9.36 4.38
C LEU A 47 0.68 -8.33 3.66
N LEU A 48 0.10 -7.34 2.96
CA LEU A 48 0.89 -6.25 2.37
C LEU A 48 1.69 -5.49 3.45
N LEU A 49 1.06 -5.20 4.60
CA LEU A 49 1.73 -4.55 5.72
C LEU A 49 2.78 -5.47 6.35
N ASP A 50 2.48 -6.76 6.48
CA ASP A 50 3.44 -7.75 6.98
C ASP A 50 4.68 -7.86 6.07
N LEU A 51 4.51 -7.78 4.75
CA LEU A 51 5.61 -7.68 3.80
C LEU A 51 6.38 -6.36 3.96
N LYS A 52 5.71 -5.21 3.98
CA LYS A 52 6.38 -3.91 4.26
C LYS A 52 7.16 -3.95 5.58
N ASN A 53 6.69 -4.70 6.57
CA ASN A 53 7.39 -4.92 7.84
C ASN A 53 8.67 -5.76 7.70
N ILE A 54 8.78 -6.65 6.71
CA ILE A 54 10.05 -7.29 6.36
C ILE A 54 11.05 -6.23 5.92
N TYR A 55 10.64 -5.30 5.04
CA TYR A 55 11.49 -4.17 4.67
C TYR A 55 11.85 -3.32 5.89
N SER A 56 10.91 -3.02 6.79
CA SER A 56 11.22 -2.28 8.02
C SER A 56 12.24 -3.00 8.91
N LEU A 57 12.19 -4.33 9.00
CA LEU A 57 13.21 -5.11 9.70
C LEU A 57 14.58 -4.98 9.03
N LEU A 58 14.63 -5.13 7.70
CA LEU A 58 15.84 -5.02 6.91
C LEU A 58 16.40 -3.59 6.92
N ALA A 59 15.58 -2.55 6.94
CA ALA A 59 16.03 -1.16 6.90
C ALA A 59 16.16 -0.53 8.30
N GLU A 60 15.97 -1.30 9.38
CA GLU A 60 15.93 -0.78 10.76
C GLU A 60 14.92 0.37 10.96
N ARG A 61 13.81 0.34 10.20
CA ARG A 61 12.74 1.34 10.28
C ARG A 61 11.68 0.95 11.31
N PRO A 62 10.82 1.90 11.74
CA PRO A 62 9.68 1.60 12.58
C PRO A 62 8.82 0.47 12.03
N PHE A 63 8.34 -0.38 12.95
CA PHE A 63 7.52 -1.54 12.62
C PHE A 63 6.04 -1.14 12.66
N ASP A 64 5.30 -1.46 11.60
CA ASP A 64 3.87 -1.19 11.49
C ASP A 64 3.07 -2.24 12.25
N ARG A 65 2.46 -1.83 13.37
CA ARG A 65 1.64 -2.71 14.21
C ARG A 65 0.29 -3.08 13.60
N ARG A 66 -0.11 -2.42 12.52
CA ARG A 66 -1.36 -2.70 11.81
C ARG A 66 -1.30 -4.04 11.07
N GLY A 67 -0.12 -4.61 10.82
CA GLY A 67 0.07 -5.96 10.28
C GLY A 67 -0.61 -7.07 11.10
N SER A 68 -0.56 -8.31 10.59
CA SER A 68 -1.05 -9.48 11.32
C SER A 68 0.03 -10.17 12.14
N ILE A 69 1.30 -9.96 11.79
CA ILE A 69 2.44 -10.67 12.36
C ILE A 69 3.24 -9.73 13.25
N SER A 70 3.52 -10.16 14.49
CA SER A 70 4.36 -9.38 15.40
C SER A 70 5.82 -9.36 14.93
N LYS A 71 6.59 -8.35 15.35
CA LYS A 71 8.04 -8.26 15.05
C LYS A 71 8.81 -9.52 15.41
N THR A 72 8.52 -10.11 16.58
CA THR A 72 9.17 -11.34 17.06
C THR A 72 8.76 -12.54 16.22
N ALA A 73 7.48 -12.68 15.91
CA ALA A 73 6.98 -13.77 15.07
C ALA A 73 7.54 -13.69 13.65
N LEU A 74 7.58 -12.50 13.04
CA LEU A 74 8.08 -12.30 11.69
C LEU A 74 9.56 -12.69 11.58
N LYS A 75 10.38 -12.33 12.58
CA LYS A 75 11.78 -12.78 12.66
C LYS A 75 11.89 -14.30 12.77
N SER A 76 11.04 -14.93 13.58
CA SER A 76 11.01 -16.39 13.71
C SER A 76 10.63 -17.08 12.41
N PHE A 77 9.60 -16.58 11.72
CA PHE A 77 9.12 -17.12 10.45
C PHE A 77 10.15 -17.02 9.33
N LEU A 78 10.90 -15.92 9.27
CA LEU A 78 12.02 -15.76 8.34
C LEU A 78 13.17 -16.73 8.66
N ALA A 79 13.50 -16.93 9.93
CA ALA A 79 14.59 -17.83 10.33
C ALA A 79 14.26 -19.31 10.16
N ALA A 80 12.99 -19.70 10.31
CA ALA A 80 12.52 -21.07 10.18
C ALA A 80 11.93 -21.39 8.79
N GLU A 81 11.91 -20.41 7.88
CA GLU A 81 11.35 -20.53 6.53
C GLU A 81 9.91 -21.08 6.48
N GLU A 82 9.06 -20.62 7.40
CA GLU A 82 7.70 -21.12 7.56
C GLU A 82 6.67 -20.00 7.78
N ASN A 83 5.39 -20.32 7.61
CA ASN A 83 4.26 -19.42 7.92
C ASN A 83 4.24 -18.10 7.12
N LEU A 84 5.06 -17.98 6.08
CA LEU A 84 4.99 -16.95 5.04
C LEU A 84 4.82 -17.60 3.66
N PRO A 85 4.34 -16.86 2.66
CA PRO A 85 4.24 -17.37 1.29
C PRO A 85 5.61 -17.75 0.71
N SER A 86 5.67 -18.80 -0.13
CA SER A 86 6.93 -19.32 -0.67
C SER A 86 7.75 -18.27 -1.42
N TYR A 87 7.09 -17.35 -2.13
CA TYR A 87 7.75 -16.28 -2.86
C TYR A 87 8.57 -15.35 -1.97
N VAL A 88 8.31 -15.31 -0.66
CA VAL A 88 9.15 -14.59 0.31
C VAL A 88 10.49 -15.30 0.44
N PHE A 89 10.50 -16.61 0.62
CA PHE A 89 11.74 -17.39 0.77
C PHE A 89 12.52 -17.44 -0.55
N GLU A 90 11.83 -17.62 -1.68
CA GLU A 90 12.43 -17.51 -3.03
C GLU A 90 13.19 -16.18 -3.22
N PHE A 91 12.67 -15.09 -2.64
CA PHE A 91 13.34 -13.79 -2.66
C PHE A 91 14.60 -13.74 -1.78
N PHE A 92 14.55 -14.30 -0.56
CA PHE A 92 15.73 -14.38 0.31
C PHE A 92 16.81 -15.31 -0.26
N ASP A 93 16.42 -16.37 -0.98
CA ASP A 93 17.35 -17.24 -1.71
C ASP A 93 18.03 -16.51 -2.87
N SER A 94 17.30 -15.61 -3.53
CA SER A 94 17.81 -14.84 -4.67
C SER A 94 18.74 -13.69 -4.24
N TYR A 95 18.61 -13.19 -3.01
CA TYR A 95 19.36 -12.04 -2.50
C TYR A 95 19.95 -12.34 -1.12
N GLN A 96 21.25 -12.59 -1.09
CA GLN A 96 21.93 -13.16 0.09
C GLN A 96 22.36 -12.08 1.09
N THR A 97 22.57 -10.85 0.63
CA THR A 97 22.96 -9.75 1.51
C THR A 97 21.77 -8.85 1.85
N ARG A 98 21.81 -8.26 3.05
CA ARG A 98 20.82 -7.28 3.52
C ARG A 98 20.65 -6.11 2.53
N ASN A 99 21.74 -5.62 1.95
CA ASN A 99 21.70 -4.53 0.98
C ASN A 99 21.01 -4.95 -0.32
N GLU A 100 21.34 -6.13 -0.87
CA GLU A 100 20.64 -6.66 -2.05
C GLU A 100 19.14 -6.85 -1.78
N GLN A 101 18.77 -7.35 -0.61
CA GLN A 101 17.38 -7.52 -0.20
C GLN A 101 16.64 -6.17 -0.10
N ILE A 102 17.28 -5.13 0.44
CA ILE A 102 16.68 -3.79 0.50
C ILE A 102 16.50 -3.22 -0.92
N THR A 103 17.55 -3.28 -1.75
CA THR A 103 17.54 -2.74 -3.12
C THR A 103 16.53 -3.44 -4.02
N ASN A 104 16.37 -4.75 -3.88
CA ASN A 104 15.49 -5.55 -4.73
C ASN A 104 14.11 -5.81 -4.10
N PHE A 105 13.83 -5.26 -2.91
CA PHE A 105 12.55 -5.41 -2.23
C PHE A 105 11.30 -5.10 -3.10
N PRO A 106 11.33 -4.12 -4.04
CA PRO A 106 10.21 -3.90 -4.95
C PRO A 106 9.79 -5.14 -5.75
N GLN A 107 10.73 -6.03 -6.07
CA GLN A 107 10.43 -7.29 -6.76
C GLN A 107 9.56 -8.22 -5.90
N LEU A 108 9.81 -8.29 -4.58
CA LEU A 108 9.00 -9.07 -3.65
C LEU A 108 7.57 -8.54 -3.60
N LEU A 109 7.39 -7.21 -3.57
CA LEU A 109 6.06 -6.58 -3.59
C LEU A 109 5.34 -6.82 -4.92
N SER A 110 6.04 -6.69 -6.05
CA SER A 110 5.47 -6.98 -7.36
C SER A 110 4.99 -8.44 -7.45
N ARG A 111 5.83 -9.38 -7.00
CA ARG A 111 5.50 -10.81 -6.93
C ARG A 111 4.29 -11.10 -6.03
N TYR A 112 4.18 -10.40 -4.90
CA TYR A 112 3.01 -10.46 -4.02
C TYR A 112 1.74 -10.05 -4.78
N PHE A 113 1.74 -8.88 -5.43
CA PHE A 113 0.56 -8.41 -6.15
C PHE A 113 0.17 -9.37 -7.28
N GLN A 114 1.13 -9.80 -8.10
CA GLN A 114 0.89 -10.74 -9.19
C GLN A 114 0.27 -12.06 -8.71
N THR A 115 0.78 -12.60 -7.59
CA THR A 115 0.33 -13.89 -7.04
C THR A 115 -1.02 -13.76 -6.37
N GLU A 116 -1.18 -12.78 -5.47
CA GLU A 116 -2.37 -12.66 -4.63
C GLU A 116 -3.56 -12.10 -5.42
N ILE A 117 -3.37 -11.22 -6.41
CA ILE A 117 -4.48 -10.76 -7.27
C ILE A 117 -5.10 -11.96 -8.02
N LYS A 118 -4.28 -12.90 -8.50
CA LYS A 118 -4.75 -14.09 -9.23
C LYS A 118 -5.43 -15.12 -8.32
N ALA A 119 -4.96 -15.26 -7.08
CA ALA A 119 -5.41 -16.29 -6.16
C ALA A 119 -6.66 -15.92 -5.31
N LYS A 120 -6.95 -14.63 -5.13
CA LYS A 120 -7.95 -14.19 -4.15
C LYS A 120 -9.35 -14.01 -4.71
N THR A 121 -10.32 -13.97 -3.80
CA THR A 121 -11.69 -13.62 -4.14
C THR A 121 -11.78 -12.22 -4.74
N ARG A 122 -12.74 -12.02 -5.65
CA ARG A 122 -12.98 -10.76 -6.38
C ARG A 122 -12.80 -9.48 -5.56
N ILE A 123 -13.37 -9.38 -4.35
CA ILE A 123 -13.29 -8.16 -3.52
C ILE A 123 -11.84 -7.83 -3.11
N VAL A 124 -11.09 -8.83 -2.65
CA VAL A 124 -9.70 -8.64 -2.21
C VAL A 124 -8.81 -8.35 -3.41
N ALA A 125 -9.01 -9.09 -4.52
CA ALA A 125 -8.26 -8.87 -5.76
C ALA A 125 -8.46 -7.46 -6.33
N GLU A 126 -9.67 -6.90 -6.25
CA GLU A 126 -9.95 -5.53 -6.68
C GLU A 126 -9.20 -4.48 -5.85
N PHE A 127 -9.13 -4.64 -4.52
CA PHE A 127 -8.36 -3.73 -3.66
C PHE A 127 -6.85 -3.87 -3.88
N LEU A 128 -6.36 -5.11 -4.02
CA LEU A 128 -4.94 -5.35 -4.30
C LEU A 128 -4.54 -4.79 -5.67
N ARG A 129 -5.40 -4.88 -6.69
CA ARG A 129 -5.15 -4.27 -7.99
C ARG A 129 -5.07 -2.75 -7.89
N PHE A 130 -6.01 -2.13 -7.18
CA PHE A 130 -5.97 -0.69 -6.94
C PHE A 130 -4.68 -0.26 -6.23
N GLU A 131 -4.28 -0.93 -5.15
CA GLU A 131 -3.02 -0.62 -4.47
C GLU A 131 -1.79 -0.86 -5.35
N TYR A 132 -1.84 -1.89 -6.20
CA TYR A 132 -0.75 -2.16 -7.13
C TYR A 132 -0.59 -1.04 -8.17
N ASP A 133 -1.71 -0.62 -8.79
CA ASP A 133 -1.72 0.48 -9.75
C ASP A 133 -1.27 1.79 -9.08
N MET A 134 -1.73 2.08 -7.86
CA MET A 134 -1.27 3.26 -7.10
C MET A 134 0.23 3.21 -6.81
N SER A 135 0.78 2.04 -6.48
CA SER A 135 2.22 1.85 -6.29
C SER A 135 2.99 2.15 -7.57
N ILE A 136 2.57 1.57 -8.70
CA ILE A 136 3.18 1.78 -10.02
C ILE A 136 3.14 3.27 -10.42
N LEU A 137 1.97 3.90 -10.29
CA LEU A 137 1.77 5.31 -10.64
C LEU A 137 2.66 6.21 -9.78
N SER A 138 2.74 5.97 -8.48
CA SER A 138 3.60 6.74 -7.57
C SER A 138 5.08 6.59 -7.91
N SER A 139 5.54 5.37 -8.18
CA SER A 139 6.93 5.08 -8.57
C SER A 139 7.30 5.77 -9.89
N ALA A 140 6.46 5.65 -10.92
CA ALA A 140 6.70 6.27 -12.22
C ALA A 140 6.68 7.80 -12.13
N TYR A 141 5.73 8.36 -11.39
CA TYR A 141 5.63 9.80 -11.18
C TYR A 141 6.85 10.34 -10.44
N LEU A 142 7.26 9.71 -9.34
CA LEU A 142 8.46 10.09 -8.59
C LEU A 142 9.74 9.94 -9.42
N ALA A 143 9.84 8.90 -10.25
CA ALA A 143 10.97 8.71 -11.15
C ALA A 143 11.07 9.86 -12.17
N ARG A 144 9.97 10.16 -12.85
CA ARG A 144 9.87 11.30 -13.78
C ARG A 144 10.17 12.63 -13.08
N PHE A 145 9.70 12.77 -11.85
CA PHE A 145 9.93 13.93 -11.02
C PHE A 145 11.41 14.11 -10.65
N ARG A 146 12.14 13.01 -10.45
CA ARG A 146 13.58 13.00 -10.11
C ARG A 146 14.51 12.91 -11.31
N GLY A 147 13.97 12.86 -12.54
CA GLY A 147 14.77 12.67 -13.75
C GLY A 147 15.35 11.25 -13.88
N ILE A 148 14.81 10.28 -13.14
CA ILE A 148 15.15 8.86 -13.26
C ILE A 148 14.34 8.28 -14.43
N PRO A 149 14.96 7.52 -15.35
CA PRO A 149 14.22 6.84 -16.42
C PRO A 149 13.12 5.94 -15.85
N ILE A 150 11.91 6.02 -16.42
CA ILE A 150 10.73 5.30 -15.90
C ILE A 150 10.95 3.79 -15.95
N GLU A 151 11.58 3.30 -17.02
CA GLU A 151 11.97 1.91 -17.19
C GLU A 151 12.88 1.41 -16.07
N HIS A 152 13.69 2.28 -15.46
CA HIS A 152 14.51 1.91 -14.32
C HIS A 152 13.67 1.73 -13.06
N ALA A 153 12.73 2.64 -12.83
CA ALA A 153 11.84 2.58 -11.67
C ALA A 153 10.85 1.41 -11.75
N LEU A 154 10.42 1.03 -12.95
CA LEU A 154 9.45 -0.05 -13.18
C LEU A 154 10.11 -1.38 -13.60
N LYS A 155 11.43 -1.51 -13.51
CA LYS A 155 12.19 -2.69 -14.00
C LYS A 155 11.76 -4.03 -13.38
N ASN A 156 11.18 -3.98 -12.18
CA ASN A 156 10.74 -5.15 -11.41
C ASN A 156 9.23 -5.41 -11.54
N GLU A 157 8.51 -4.64 -12.36
CA GLU A 157 7.07 -4.72 -12.49
C GLU A 157 6.60 -5.71 -13.56
N ASP A 158 5.33 -6.10 -13.49
CA ASP A 158 4.70 -6.97 -14.47
C ASP A 158 4.52 -6.23 -15.81
N MET A 159 5.27 -6.65 -16.83
CA MET A 159 5.18 -6.08 -18.18
C MET A 159 3.86 -6.43 -18.88
N ASP A 160 3.08 -7.38 -18.36
CA ASP A 160 1.72 -7.65 -18.84
C ASP A 160 0.68 -6.72 -18.18
N ASN A 161 1.07 -5.92 -17.18
CA ASN A 161 0.19 -4.94 -16.57
C ASN A 161 -0.03 -3.74 -17.53
N PRO A 162 -1.29 -3.45 -17.92
CA PRO A 162 -1.61 -2.32 -18.81
C PRO A 162 -1.10 -0.97 -18.30
N THR A 163 -1.13 -0.73 -16.99
CA THR A 163 -0.64 0.49 -16.34
C THR A 163 0.87 0.65 -16.57
N VAL A 164 1.64 -0.44 -16.42
CA VAL A 164 3.11 -0.45 -16.63
C VAL A 164 3.43 -0.17 -18.10
N LEU A 165 2.78 -0.87 -19.03
CA LEU A 165 2.97 -0.69 -20.47
C LEU A 165 2.69 0.75 -20.91
N MET A 166 1.59 1.32 -20.42
CA MET A 166 1.19 2.69 -20.74
C MET A 166 2.21 3.73 -20.23
N LEU A 167 2.79 3.52 -19.05
CA LEU A 167 3.79 4.43 -18.47
C LEU A 167 5.14 4.29 -19.18
N ILE A 168 5.57 3.07 -19.52
CA ILE A 168 6.82 2.82 -20.26
C ILE A 168 6.74 3.41 -21.67
N ALA A 169 5.57 3.36 -22.33
CA ALA A 169 5.37 3.98 -23.64
C ALA A 169 5.60 5.51 -23.62
N GLN A 170 5.55 6.14 -22.45
CA GLN A 170 5.78 7.56 -22.25
C GLN A 170 7.21 7.90 -21.84
N LYS A 171 8.17 6.95 -21.87
CA LYS A 171 9.54 7.12 -21.36
C LYS A 171 10.26 8.36 -21.91
N ASP A 172 10.04 8.69 -23.18
CA ASP A 172 10.67 9.82 -23.89
C ASP A 172 9.82 11.11 -23.84
N GLY A 173 8.62 11.06 -23.24
CA GLY A 173 7.69 12.19 -23.19
C GLY A 173 8.15 13.31 -22.25
N THR A 174 7.72 14.55 -22.52
CA THR A 174 7.84 15.67 -21.58
C THR A 174 6.88 15.49 -20.39
N ARG A 175 7.08 16.24 -19.30
CA ARG A 175 6.08 16.32 -18.22
C ARG A 175 4.79 16.99 -18.71
N PRO A 176 3.61 16.70 -18.13
CA PRO A 176 3.33 15.71 -17.08
C PRO A 176 3.17 14.27 -17.61
N LEU A 177 3.26 13.28 -16.72
CA LEU A 177 2.92 11.89 -17.04
C LEU A 177 1.40 11.76 -17.20
N VAL A 178 0.96 11.11 -18.27
CA VAL A 178 -0.45 10.80 -18.50
C VAL A 178 -0.80 9.51 -17.77
N PHE A 179 -1.81 9.57 -16.91
CA PHE A 179 -2.29 8.44 -16.14
C PHE A 179 -3.47 7.75 -16.84
N PRO A 180 -3.82 6.51 -16.47
CA PRO A 180 -5.05 5.90 -16.96
C PRO A 180 -6.26 6.77 -16.59
N SER A 181 -7.32 6.74 -17.39
CA SER A 181 -8.46 7.65 -17.27
C SER A 181 -9.12 7.65 -15.88
N GLU A 182 -9.14 6.49 -15.21
CA GLU A 182 -9.63 6.31 -13.86
C GLU A 182 -8.78 7.01 -12.78
N PHE A 183 -7.59 7.50 -13.12
CA PHE A 183 -6.70 8.30 -12.27
C PHE A 183 -6.51 9.74 -12.77
N SER A 184 -7.30 10.19 -13.74
CA SER A 184 -7.18 11.55 -14.30
C SER A 184 -7.33 12.68 -13.26
N ASP A 185 -8.13 12.49 -12.22
CA ASP A 185 -8.25 13.48 -11.13
C ASP A 185 -6.97 13.56 -10.30
N LEU A 186 -6.27 12.44 -10.10
CA LEU A 186 -4.97 12.42 -9.44
C LEU A 186 -3.90 13.10 -10.30
N GLU A 187 -3.89 12.84 -11.61
CA GLU A 187 -2.97 13.49 -12.56
C GLU A 187 -3.11 15.02 -12.53
N LYS A 188 -4.34 15.54 -12.57
CA LYS A 188 -4.61 16.98 -12.48
C LYS A 188 -4.04 17.56 -11.19
N ARG A 189 -4.35 16.92 -10.06
CA ARG A 189 -3.90 17.39 -8.75
C ARG A 189 -2.38 17.37 -8.62
N LEU A 190 -1.72 16.33 -9.12
CA LEU A 190 -0.26 16.23 -9.13
C LEU A 190 0.40 17.28 -10.05
N THR A 191 -0.31 17.79 -11.05
CA THR A 191 0.18 18.87 -11.92
C THR A 191 0.10 20.23 -11.22
N GLU A 192 -0.83 20.41 -10.28
CA GLU A 192 -1.05 21.66 -9.54
C GLU A 192 -0.05 21.87 -8.38
N VAL A 193 0.39 20.81 -7.71
CA VAL A 193 1.20 20.86 -6.47
C VAL A 193 2.71 21.08 -6.69
N GLU A 194 3.08 21.79 -7.78
CA GLU A 194 4.45 22.11 -8.25
C GLU A 194 5.62 21.66 -7.33
N SER A 195 6.07 20.42 -7.51
CA SER A 195 7.31 19.89 -6.92
C SER A 195 7.35 19.73 -5.39
N LEU A 196 6.26 19.98 -4.66
CA LEU A 196 6.25 19.86 -3.19
C LEU A 196 6.03 18.39 -2.76
N PRO A 197 7.05 17.69 -2.21
CA PRO A 197 6.96 16.24 -2.01
C PRO A 197 5.84 15.84 -1.04
N PHE A 198 5.55 16.67 -0.04
CA PHE A 198 4.48 16.41 0.92
C PHE A 198 3.10 16.50 0.26
N GLU A 199 2.87 17.53 -0.56
CA GLU A 199 1.60 17.71 -1.27
C GLU A 199 1.37 16.62 -2.31
N MET A 200 2.43 16.14 -2.97
CA MET A 200 2.36 14.97 -3.85
C MET A 200 1.90 13.72 -3.09
N MET A 201 2.54 13.44 -1.95
CA MET A 201 2.20 12.30 -1.11
C MET A 201 0.75 12.40 -0.60
N GLN A 202 0.34 13.59 -0.16
CA GLN A 202 -1.04 13.87 0.23
C GLN A 202 -2.02 13.57 -0.92
N ALA A 203 -1.72 14.00 -2.15
CA ALA A 203 -2.58 13.74 -3.31
C ALA A 203 -2.78 12.23 -3.57
N PHE A 204 -1.73 11.41 -3.42
CA PHE A 204 -1.85 9.95 -3.51
C PHE A 204 -2.72 9.37 -2.39
N GLU A 205 -2.52 9.82 -1.14
CA GLU A 205 -3.32 9.35 0.00
C GLU A 205 -4.80 9.74 -0.12
N GLU A 206 -5.11 10.95 -0.58
CA GLU A 206 -6.49 11.36 -0.83
C GLU A 206 -7.12 10.56 -1.96
N ARG A 207 -6.36 10.21 -3.00
CA ARG A 207 -6.87 9.32 -4.05
C ARG A 207 -7.19 7.93 -3.50
N ARG A 208 -6.34 7.35 -2.66
CA ARG A 208 -6.63 6.09 -1.95
C ARG A 208 -7.89 6.21 -1.13
N PHE A 209 -7.96 7.26 -0.32
CA PHE A 209 -9.08 7.52 0.57
C PHE A 209 -10.42 7.62 -0.18
N GLU A 210 -10.48 8.41 -1.26
CA GLU A 210 -11.70 8.56 -2.07
C GLU A 210 -12.10 7.28 -2.80
N TYR A 211 -11.13 6.49 -3.29
CA TYR A 211 -11.43 5.19 -3.87
C TYR A 211 -12.16 4.31 -2.84
N TYR A 212 -11.60 4.17 -1.64
CA TYR A 212 -12.21 3.35 -0.60
C TYR A 212 -13.54 3.91 -0.11
N ARG A 213 -13.71 5.24 -0.06
CA ARG A 213 -14.98 5.89 0.29
C ARG A 213 -16.07 5.53 -0.73
N GLY A 214 -15.74 5.54 -2.02
CA GLY A 214 -16.62 5.06 -3.07
C GLY A 214 -17.05 3.60 -2.88
N GLN A 215 -16.16 2.73 -2.39
CA GLN A 215 -16.48 1.32 -2.14
C GLN A 215 -17.42 1.12 -0.94
N MET A 216 -17.33 1.97 0.09
CA MET A 216 -18.25 1.96 1.23
C MET A 216 -19.67 2.38 0.80
N ASN A 217 -19.77 3.50 0.09
CA ASN A 217 -21.05 4.12 -0.27
C ASN A 217 -21.89 3.28 -1.24
N ARG A 218 -21.23 2.49 -2.10
CA ARG A 218 -21.93 1.63 -3.09
C ARG A 218 -22.68 0.46 -2.45
N LEU A 219 -22.16 -0.11 -1.36
CA LEU A 219 -22.66 -1.35 -0.77
C LEU A 219 -22.55 -1.32 0.77
N PRO A 220 -23.37 -0.51 1.46
CA PRO A 220 -23.34 -0.41 2.91
C PRO A 220 -23.66 -1.75 3.58
N PHE A 221 -23.19 -1.94 4.81
CA PHE A 221 -23.38 -3.17 5.60
C PHE A 221 -22.80 -4.47 5.00
N THR A 222 -21.92 -4.37 4.00
CA THR A 222 -21.25 -5.52 3.39
C THR A 222 -19.82 -5.70 3.90
N LEU A 223 -19.27 -6.90 3.74
CA LEU A 223 -17.84 -7.11 3.97
C LEU A 223 -16.96 -6.18 3.12
N ARG A 224 -17.38 -5.84 1.89
CA ARG A 224 -16.64 -4.90 1.05
C ARG A 224 -16.53 -3.54 1.74
N ALA A 225 -17.63 -3.00 2.25
CA ALA A 225 -17.62 -1.71 2.94
C ALA A 225 -16.76 -1.76 4.23
N ILE A 226 -16.83 -2.86 4.98
CA ILE A 226 -15.99 -3.06 6.18
C ILE A 226 -14.49 -3.10 5.81
N LEU A 227 -14.12 -3.81 4.75
CA LEU A 227 -12.73 -3.87 4.29
C LEU A 227 -12.28 -2.53 3.70
N ALA A 228 -13.15 -1.80 3.00
CA ALA A 228 -12.84 -0.47 2.48
C ALA A 228 -12.61 0.53 3.61
N TYR A 229 -13.44 0.48 4.67
CA TYR A 229 -13.21 1.27 5.88
C TYR A 229 -11.87 0.97 6.53
N MET A 230 -11.50 -0.32 6.62
CA MET A 230 -10.19 -0.74 7.14
C MET A 230 -9.05 -0.05 6.38
N MET A 231 -9.13 -0.05 5.05
CA MET A 231 -8.10 0.58 4.21
C MET A 231 -8.10 2.11 4.36
N GLN A 232 -9.26 2.77 4.45
CA GLN A 232 -9.30 4.22 4.75
C GLN A 232 -8.69 4.55 6.10
N LEU A 233 -9.00 3.76 7.12
CA LEU A 233 -8.46 3.98 8.46
C LEU A 233 -6.92 3.89 8.42
N TRP A 234 -6.37 2.92 7.69
CA TRP A 234 -4.93 2.81 7.49
C TRP A 234 -4.35 4.02 6.75
N THR A 235 -4.97 4.46 5.66
CA THR A 235 -4.57 5.66 4.93
C THR A 235 -4.52 6.89 5.83
N VAL A 236 -5.54 7.11 6.64
CA VAL A 236 -5.60 8.27 7.56
C VAL A 236 -4.57 8.15 8.68
N GLU A 237 -4.42 6.98 9.29
CA GLU A 237 -3.39 6.77 10.33
C GLU A 237 -1.98 6.96 9.77
N GLU A 238 -1.70 6.52 8.54
CA GLU A 238 -0.42 6.70 7.87
C GLU A 238 -0.15 8.18 7.59
N PHE A 239 -1.15 8.89 7.06
CA PHE A 239 -1.06 10.34 6.83
C PHE A 239 -0.69 11.11 8.10
N PHE A 240 -1.37 10.84 9.22
CA PHE A 240 -1.05 11.51 10.48
C PHE A 240 0.28 11.07 11.08
N ALA A 241 0.69 9.81 10.91
CA ALA A 241 2.01 9.36 11.32
C ALA A 241 3.13 10.08 10.55
N LEU A 242 2.90 10.41 9.28
CA LEU A 242 3.83 11.17 8.45
C LEU A 242 3.93 12.64 8.88
N GLN A 243 2.83 13.24 9.32
CA GLN A 243 2.83 14.60 9.90
C GLN A 243 3.52 14.67 11.27
N ASP A 244 3.46 13.60 12.05
CA ASP A 244 4.08 13.55 13.39
C ASP A 244 5.59 13.33 13.35
N CYS A 245 6.08 12.68 12.29
CA CYS A 245 7.52 12.64 12.03
C CYS A 245 7.99 14.04 11.64
N ASP A 246 9.23 14.41 11.98
CA ASP A 246 9.87 15.60 11.40
C ASP A 246 10.00 15.36 9.88
N THR A 247 8.93 15.70 9.16
CA THR A 247 8.68 15.24 7.80
C THR A 247 9.75 15.80 6.87
N ALA A 248 10.33 16.95 7.21
CA ALA A 248 11.48 17.53 6.51
C ALA A 248 12.72 16.64 6.62
N ALA A 249 13.13 16.24 7.84
CA ALA A 249 14.29 15.38 8.05
C ALA A 249 14.11 13.97 7.47
N TRP A 250 12.89 13.41 7.51
CA TRP A 250 12.60 12.09 6.95
C TRP A 250 12.56 12.10 5.42
N MET A 251 12.02 13.16 4.81
CA MET A 251 12.02 13.35 3.35
C MET A 251 13.43 13.57 2.82
N GLU A 252 14.25 14.41 3.48
CA GLU A 252 15.66 14.60 3.13
C GLU A 252 16.44 13.29 3.18
N LYS A 253 16.23 12.48 4.22
CA LYS A 253 16.89 11.17 4.33
C LYS A 253 16.44 10.16 3.26
N ILE A 254 15.17 10.16 2.86
CA ILE A 254 14.69 9.32 1.74
C ILE A 254 15.24 9.82 0.39
N VAL A 255 15.50 11.11 0.26
CA VAL A 255 16.17 11.68 -0.91
C VAL A 255 17.62 11.21 -0.96
N GLU A 256 18.33 11.19 0.17
CA GLU A 256 19.72 10.70 0.27
C GLU A 256 19.84 9.18 0.07
N ASP A 257 18.98 8.36 0.69
CA ASP A 257 19.08 6.88 0.65
C ASP A 257 18.80 6.26 -0.74
N VAL A 258 18.24 7.03 -1.68
CA VAL A 258 17.82 6.56 -3.01
C VAL A 258 18.63 7.22 -4.14
N SER A 259 19.57 8.13 -3.80
CA SER A 259 20.53 8.75 -4.72
C SER A 259 21.84 7.96 -4.75
#